data_AF-X5F9B2-F1
#
_entry.id   AF-X5F9B2-F1
#
_cell.length_a   1.000
_cell.length_b   1.000
_cell.length_c   1.000
_cell.angle_alpha   90.00
_cell.angle_beta   90.00
_cell.angle_gamma   90.00
#
_symmetry.space_group_name_H-M   'P 1'
#
loop_
_entity.id
_entity.type
_entity.pdbx_description
1 polymer ?
#
loop_
_entity_poly.entity_id
_entity_poly.type
_entity_poly.pdbx_seq_one_letter_code
_entity_poly.pdbx_strand_id
1 'polypeptide(L)'
;MPAIRRPPAGGNRYDYKNWALSVDGVTSAYVYPLRRGLGTVDIAITSADGVPSEETVRRVQAYIDEMRPVTAKNALVLKPTVTAVPVTVQVKLDGIDLDEAKRRIRTALKEYFDTLIPATA
;
A
#
# COMPACT_ATOMS: atom_id res chain seq x y z
N MET A 1 -1.51 -11.67 -26.24
CA MET A 1 -1.97 -12.90 -25.55
C MET A 1 -3.11 -12.51 -24.62
N PRO A 2 -4.30 -13.12 -24.72
CA PRO A 2 -5.54 -12.51 -24.24
C PRO A 2 -5.68 -12.66 -22.72
N ALA A 3 -5.81 -11.54 -22.02
CA ALA A 3 -6.11 -11.50 -20.59
C ALA A 3 -7.60 -11.80 -20.35
N ILE A 4 -8.05 -13.01 -20.67
CA ILE A 4 -9.30 -13.55 -20.12
C ILE A 4 -8.90 -14.42 -18.94
N ARG A 5 -8.86 -13.84 -17.73
CA ARG A 5 -8.78 -14.68 -16.53
C ARG A 5 -9.75 -14.35 -15.41
N ARG A 6 -10.45 -13.21 -15.42
CA ARG A 6 -11.58 -12.97 -14.50
C ARG A 6 -12.55 -11.97 -15.13
N PRO A 7 -13.78 -12.36 -15.52
CA PRO A 7 -14.80 -11.36 -15.77
C PRO A 7 -14.94 -10.52 -14.48
N PRO A 8 -15.03 -9.17 -14.58
CA PRO A 8 -15.29 -8.35 -13.40
C PRO A 8 -16.57 -8.87 -12.76
N ALA A 9 -16.45 -9.47 -11.57
CA ALA A 9 -17.60 -9.99 -10.85
C ALA A 9 -18.35 -8.86 -10.11
N GLY A 10 -18.00 -7.61 -10.44
CA GLY A 10 -18.59 -6.41 -9.91
C GLY A 10 -18.32 -6.22 -8.43
N GLY A 11 -17.17 -6.62 -7.88
CA GLY A 11 -16.82 -6.31 -6.48
C GLY A 11 -16.12 -7.41 -5.68
N ASN A 12 -15.31 -8.25 -6.32
CA ASN A 12 -14.41 -9.15 -5.59
C ASN A 12 -13.10 -8.45 -5.17
N ARG A 13 -12.29 -9.10 -4.31
CA ARG A 13 -11.01 -8.54 -3.80
C ARG A 13 -10.06 -8.04 -4.89
N TYR A 14 -10.03 -8.70 -6.05
CA TYR A 14 -9.16 -8.34 -7.16
C TYR A 14 -9.69 -7.14 -7.94
N ASP A 15 -11.02 -7.01 -8.05
CA ASP A 15 -11.65 -5.84 -8.69
C ASP A 15 -11.25 -4.56 -7.94
N TYR A 16 -11.44 -4.52 -6.62
CA TYR A 16 -11.02 -3.39 -5.78
C TYR A 16 -9.52 -3.07 -5.89
N LYS A 17 -8.68 -4.11 -5.96
CA LYS A 17 -7.23 -3.93 -6.12
C LYS A 17 -6.91 -3.29 -7.47
N ASN A 18 -7.50 -3.78 -8.55
CA ASN A 18 -7.28 -3.26 -9.89
C ASN A 18 -7.81 -1.83 -10.03
N TRP A 19 -8.97 -1.53 -9.44
CA TRP A 19 -9.53 -0.18 -9.43
C TRP A 19 -8.65 0.82 -8.68
N ALA A 20 -8.07 0.41 -7.55
CA ALA A 20 -7.13 1.26 -6.84
C ALA A 20 -5.84 1.50 -7.64
N LEU A 21 -5.32 0.45 -8.30
CA LEU A 21 -4.11 0.54 -9.12
C LEU A 21 -4.28 1.29 -10.45
N SER A 22 -5.51 1.47 -10.94
CA SER A 22 -5.77 2.25 -12.15
C SER A 22 -5.74 3.77 -11.94
N VAL A 23 -5.65 4.23 -10.69
CA VAL A 23 -5.55 5.66 -10.37
C VAL A 23 -4.09 6.07 -10.27
N ASP A 24 -3.71 7.09 -11.04
CA ASP A 24 -2.34 7.62 -11.04
C ASP A 24 -1.89 8.03 -9.65
N GLY A 25 -0.66 7.63 -9.28
CA GLY A 25 -0.08 7.88 -7.96
C GLY A 25 -0.32 6.75 -6.94
N VAL A 26 -0.91 5.63 -7.36
CA VAL A 26 -0.98 4.39 -6.56
C VAL A 26 0.04 3.38 -7.09
N THR A 27 0.98 2.97 -6.23
CA THR A 27 2.01 1.97 -6.56
C THR A 27 1.64 0.59 -6.01
N SER A 28 0.91 0.53 -4.90
CA SER A 28 0.38 -0.74 -4.38
C SER A 28 -0.96 -0.55 -3.70
N ALA A 29 -1.79 -1.59 -3.76
CA ALA A 29 -3.10 -1.62 -3.13
C ALA A 29 -3.33 -2.96 -2.41
N TYR A 30 -3.82 -2.88 -1.18
CA TYR A 30 -4.08 -4.00 -0.28
C TYR A 30 -5.55 -3.97 0.13
N VAL A 31 -6.28 -5.02 -0.24
CA VAL A 31 -7.73 -5.10 -0.02
C VAL A 31 -8.03 -6.03 1.16
N TYR A 32 -8.75 -5.49 2.14
CA TYR A 32 -9.16 -6.11 3.40
C TYR A 32 -10.70 -6.18 3.45
N PRO A 33 -11.30 -7.29 2.98
CA PRO A 33 -12.74 -7.46 3.06
C PRO A 33 -13.17 -7.67 4.52
N LEU A 34 -14.37 -7.19 4.87
CA LEU A 34 -15.05 -7.41 6.15
C LEU A 34 -14.34 -6.85 7.39
N ARG A 35 -13.33 -5.99 7.21
CA ARG A 35 -12.54 -5.41 8.32
C ARG A 35 -13.41 -4.61 9.30
N ARG A 36 -14.51 -4.02 8.81
CA ARG A 36 -15.49 -3.27 9.61
C ARG A 36 -16.87 -3.95 9.65
N GLY A 37 -16.92 -5.27 9.39
CA GLY A 37 -18.14 -6.08 9.39
C GLY A 37 -18.73 -6.33 7.99
N LEU A 38 -19.89 -6.99 7.97
CA LEU A 38 -20.55 -7.45 6.73
C LEU A 38 -20.86 -6.32 5.76
N GLY A 39 -20.41 -6.49 4.51
CA GLY A 39 -20.60 -5.50 3.44
C GLY A 39 -19.57 -4.37 3.43
N THR A 40 -18.49 -4.47 4.22
CA THR A 40 -17.40 -3.48 4.22
C THR A 40 -16.16 -3.99 3.48
N VAL A 41 -15.46 -3.08 2.83
CA VAL A 41 -14.16 -3.35 2.19
C VAL A 41 -13.22 -2.18 2.50
N ASP A 42 -12.04 -2.48 3.04
CA ASP A 42 -11.01 -1.47 3.27
C ASP A 42 -9.88 -1.66 2.27
N ILE A 43 -9.41 -0.57 1.68
CA ILE A 43 -8.39 -0.57 0.63
C ILE A 43 -7.26 0.33 1.10
N ALA A 44 -6.14 -0.25 1.53
CA ALA A 44 -4.94 0.50 1.85
C ALA A 44 -4.12 0.70 0.58
N ILE A 45 -3.75 1.94 0.28
CA ILE A 45 -2.94 2.31 -0.88
C ILE A 45 -1.60 2.91 -0.48
N THR A 46 -0.56 2.66 -1.28
CA THR A 46 0.76 3.30 -1.16
C THR A 46 1.14 4.00 -2.47
N SER A 47 2.05 4.98 -2.36
CA SER A 47 2.69 5.63 -3.51
C SER A 47 4.17 5.23 -3.58
N ALA A 48 4.87 5.60 -4.66
CA ALA A 48 6.30 5.34 -4.81
C ALA A 48 7.13 5.95 -3.67
N ASP A 49 6.69 7.10 -3.14
CA ASP A 49 7.31 7.79 -2.00
C ASP A 49 6.79 7.29 -0.63
N GLY A 50 6.13 6.12 -0.61
CA GLY A 50 5.53 5.50 0.56
C GLY A 50 4.10 5.96 0.82
N VAL A 51 3.92 7.23 1.20
CA VAL A 51 2.60 7.75 1.62
C VAL A 51 1.92 8.52 0.48
N PRO A 52 0.75 8.10 0.00
CA PRO A 52 0.00 8.84 -1.02
C PRO A 52 -0.56 10.15 -0.46
N SER A 53 -0.68 11.15 -1.34
CA SER A 53 -1.31 12.44 -1.00
C SER A 53 -2.80 12.25 -0.68
N GLU A 54 -3.36 13.19 0.08
CA GLU A 54 -4.80 13.22 0.36
C GLU A 54 -5.65 13.31 -0.92
N GLU A 55 -5.13 13.99 -1.94
CA GLU A 55 -5.80 14.09 -3.24
C GLU A 55 -5.86 12.74 -3.94
N THR A 56 -4.76 11.97 -3.93
CA THR A 56 -4.75 10.61 -4.50
C THR A 56 -5.73 9.71 -3.75
N VAL A 57 -5.77 9.76 -2.41
CA VAL A 57 -6.75 9.01 -1.61
C VAL A 57 -8.18 9.37 -2.02
N ARG A 58 -8.51 10.65 -2.18
CA ARG A 58 -9.84 11.10 -2.62
C ARG A 58 -10.19 10.62 -4.02
N ARG A 59 -9.26 10.68 -4.98
CA ARG A 59 -9.47 10.20 -6.35
C ARG A 59 -9.76 8.69 -6.37
N VAL A 60 -9.00 7.90 -5.60
CA VAL A 60 -9.23 6.45 -5.47
C VAL A 60 -10.58 6.16 -4.80
N GLN A 61 -10.93 6.90 -3.75
CA GLN A 61 -12.21 6.74 -3.07
C GLN A 61 -13.38 6.99 -4.03
N ALA A 62 -13.35 8.09 -4.78
CA ALA A 62 -14.37 8.43 -5.77
C ALA A 62 -14.51 7.33 -6.83
N TYR A 63 -13.39 6.86 -7.38
CA TYR A 63 -13.41 5.81 -8.40
C TYR A 63 -13.97 4.48 -7.87
N ILE A 64 -13.62 4.09 -6.63
CA ILE A 64 -14.17 2.89 -6.01
C ILE A 64 -15.67 3.05 -5.72
N ASP A 65 -16.12 4.23 -5.32
CA ASP A 65 -17.53 4.49 -5.06
C ASP A 65 -18.39 4.44 -6.34
N GLU A 66 -17.83 4.81 -7.50
CA GLU A 66 -18.48 4.66 -8.80
C GLU A 66 -18.56 3.19 -9.26
N MET A 67 -17.52 2.40 -8.97
CA MET A 67 -17.38 1.03 -9.49
C MET A 67 -17.96 -0.06 -8.58
N ARG A 68 -18.07 0.19 -7.27
CA ARG A 68 -18.48 -0.83 -6.29
C ARG A 68 -19.91 -1.30 -6.54
N PRO A 69 -20.22 -2.58 -6.24
CA PRO A 69 -21.60 -3.06 -6.34
C PRO A 69 -22.45 -2.39 -5.26
N VAL A 70 -23.74 -2.23 -5.56
CA VAL A 70 -24.73 -1.74 -4.58
C VAL A 70 -24.83 -2.60 -3.32
N THR A 71 -24.39 -3.87 -3.39
CA THR A 71 -24.36 -4.80 -2.26
C THR A 71 -23.21 -4.52 -1.28
N ALA A 72 -22.16 -3.80 -1.71
CA ALA A 72 -21.12 -3.32 -0.82
C ALA A 72 -21.66 -2.11 -0.06
N LYS A 73 -21.94 -2.27 1.24
CA LYS A 73 -22.45 -1.19 2.09
C LYS A 73 -21.49 -0.02 2.18
N ASN A 74 -20.18 -0.30 2.27
CA ASN A 74 -19.17 0.74 2.38
C ASN A 74 -17.80 0.25 1.89
N ALA A 75 -17.12 1.08 1.11
CA ALA A 75 -15.71 0.90 0.77
C ALA A 75 -14.91 2.10 1.30
N LEU A 76 -13.79 1.84 1.97
CA LEU A 76 -12.96 2.91 2.55
C LEU A 76 -11.52 2.79 2.06
N VAL A 77 -11.04 3.86 1.44
CA VAL A 77 -9.65 4.01 1.02
C VAL A 77 -8.84 4.66 2.12
N LEU A 78 -7.74 4.02 2.47
CA LEU A 78 -6.85 4.42 3.55
C LEU A 78 -5.43 4.58 3.02
N LYS A 79 -4.69 5.50 3.64
CA LYS A 79 -3.23 5.58 3.48
C LYS A 79 -2.54 5.07 4.74
N PRO A 80 -1.31 4.54 4.64
CA PRO A 80 -0.55 4.14 5.81
C PRO A 80 -0.28 5.33 6.74
N THR A 81 -0.36 5.08 8.05
CA THR A 81 0.17 5.99 9.06
C THR A 81 1.67 5.80 9.15
N VAL A 82 2.44 6.89 9.11
CA VAL A 82 3.90 6.83 9.24
C VAL A 82 4.26 6.51 10.69
N THR A 83 4.86 5.34 10.92
CA THR A 83 5.46 4.98 12.21
C THR A 83 6.95 5.24 12.14
N ALA A 84 7.44 6.22 12.91
CA ALA A 84 8.86 6.47 13.05
C ALA A 84 9.50 5.38 13.92
N VAL A 85 10.42 4.59 13.34
CA VAL A 85 11.20 3.59 14.07
C VAL A 85 12.62 4.14 14.27
N PRO A 86 12.97 4.62 15.48
CA PRO A 86 14.34 5.03 15.76
C PRO A 86 15.25 3.81 15.79
N VAL A 87 16.28 3.80 14.95
CA VAL A 87 17.25 2.70 14.86
C VAL A 87 18.60 3.17 15.39
N THR A 88 19.05 2.58 16.49
CA THR A 88 20.40 2.79 17.06
C THR A 88 21.24 1.55 16.79
N VAL A 89 22.35 1.72 16.05
CA VAL A 89 23.25 0.62 15.68
C VAL A 89 24.65 0.92 16.20
N GLN A 90 25.24 -0.04 16.90
CA GLN A 90 26.67 -0.06 17.18
C GLN A 90 27.34 -0.96 16.14
N VAL A 91 28.36 -0.44 15.47
CA VAL A 91 29.07 -1.16 14.41
C VAL A 91 30.55 -1.25 14.74
N LYS A 92 31.11 -2.42 14.52
CA LYS A 92 32.57 -2.62 14.46
C LYS A 92 32.97 -2.57 13.00
N LEU A 93 33.82 -1.62 12.65
CA LEU A 93 34.32 -1.46 11.29
C LEU A 93 35.48 -2.42 11.04
N ASP A 94 35.51 -3.02 9.87
CA ASP A 94 36.62 -3.81 9.36
C ASP A 94 36.84 -3.47 7.89
N GLY A 95 37.99 -2.88 7.57
CA GLY A 95 38.38 -2.53 6.20
C GLY A 95 37.58 -1.40 5.50
N ILE A 96 36.58 -0.78 6.14
CA ILE A 96 35.80 0.35 5.60
C ILE A 96 35.73 1.53 6.56
N ASP A 97 35.56 2.73 6.03
CA ASP A 97 35.33 3.93 6.82
C ASP A 97 33.87 4.05 7.33
N LEU A 98 33.67 4.91 8.31
CA LEU A 98 32.37 5.10 8.97
C LEU A 98 31.30 5.65 8.02
N ASP A 99 31.66 6.49 7.05
CA ASP A 99 30.71 7.08 6.11
C ASP A 99 30.26 6.05 5.07
N GLU A 100 31.17 5.18 4.61
CA GLU A 100 30.81 4.03 3.79
C GLU A 100 29.89 3.06 4.54
N ALA A 101 30.22 2.73 5.79
CA ALA A 101 29.36 1.89 6.63
C ALA A 101 27.96 2.51 6.81
N LYS A 102 27.88 3.81 7.11
CA LYS A 102 26.59 4.53 7.22
C LYS A 102 25.78 4.48 5.93
N ARG A 103 26.40 4.68 4.77
CA ARG A 103 25.70 4.60 3.47
C ARG A 103 25.13 3.19 3.26
N ARG A 104 25.94 2.15 3.44
CA ARG A 104 25.52 0.75 3.26
C ARG A 104 24.39 0.36 4.21
N ILE A 105 24.48 0.73 5.49
CA ILE A 105 23.44 0.47 6.48
C ILE A 105 22.14 1.19 6.14
N ARG A 106 22.21 2.45 5.71
CA ARG A 106 21.01 3.21 5.28
C ARG A 106 20.33 2.55 4.08
N THR A 107 21.11 2.09 3.09
CA THR A 107 20.56 1.37 1.94
C THR A 107 19.89 0.07 2.35
N ALA A 108 20.55 -0.76 3.16
CA ALA A 108 20.00 -2.04 3.61
C ALA A 108 18.73 -1.86 4.47
N LEU A 109 18.72 -0.85 5.36
CA LEU A 109 17.52 -0.52 6.13
C LEU A 109 16.38 -0.07 5.21
N LYS A 110 16.66 0.80 4.23
CA LYS A 110 15.66 1.25 3.25
C LYS A 110 15.05 0.06 2.51
N GLU A 111 15.89 -0.81 1.95
CA GLU A 111 15.44 -2.02 1.24
C GLU A 111 14.59 -2.93 2.13
N TYR A 112 14.99 -3.13 3.39
CA TYR A 112 14.20 -3.91 4.35
C TYR A 112 12.82 -3.29 4.60
N PHE A 113 12.75 -1.99 4.91
CA PHE A 113 11.49 -1.31 5.17
C PHE A 113 10.58 -1.25 3.93
N ASP A 114 11.15 -1.16 2.72
CA ASP A 114 10.41 -1.18 1.46
C ASP A 114 9.69 -2.54 1.22
N THR A 115 10.16 -3.63 1.85
CA THR A 115 9.47 -4.94 1.79
C THR A 115 8.29 -5.07 2.75
N LEU A 116 8.14 -4.17 3.72
CA LEU A 116 7.08 -4.28 4.72
C LEU A 116 5.73 -3.91 4.11
N ILE A 117 4.79 -4.84 4.20
CA ILE A 117 3.41 -4.62 3.77
C ILE A 117 2.71 -3.75 4.84
N PRO A 118 2.06 -2.63 4.46
CA PRO A 118 1.26 -1.87 5.39
C PRO A 118 0.06 -2.68 5.90
N ALA A 119 -0.08 -2.72 7.23
CA ALA A 119 -1.19 -3.28 8.01
C ALA A 119 -1.14 -4.76 8.47
N THR A 120 0.04 -5.31 8.75
CA THR A 120 0.16 -6.38 9.76
C THR A 120 0.72 -5.81 11.07
N ALA A 121 -0.15 -5.12 11.81
CA ALA A 121 -0.12 -4.88 13.25
C ALA A 121 -1.55 -4.53 13.69
#